data_AF-A0A6A3CXM3-F1
#
_entry.id   AF-A0A6A3CXM3-F1
#
_cell.length_a   1.000
_cell.length_b   1.000
_cell.length_c   1.000
_cell.angle_alpha   90.00
_cell.angle_beta   90.00
_cell.angle_gamma   90.00
#
_symmetry.space_group_name_H-M   'P 1'
#
loop_
_entity.id
_entity.type
_entity.pdbx_description
1 polymer ?
#
loop_
_entity_poly.entity_id
_entity_poly.type
_entity_poly.pdbx_seq_one_letter_code
_entity_poly.pdbx_strand_id
1 'polypeptide(L)'
;MGIDRKKALNTVEMRCPANVQLMEAKMVALEVIELDQKIRLVEELDGHVMKCVRDQNGNHVIQKCIECIPMDRIGFIISAFRGQVATLSTHPYGCRVIQRILEHSSNELQSQCIIDEILDAAYDLSQDQYGNYVTQHVLERGKQHERGHIISKFTGKTVQMSQHKYASNVVEKCLEYGDSAERECLVEEIIGQSDENDSLLTMMKDQFANYVVQKVLEVSNDRQRELLLDRIRVHLNALKKYTYGKHIAARFEQVLGEAMPRPREISNQWRRRRELFIIVRVNSSKQQPGTDAGLVDK
;
A
#
# COMPACT_ATOMS: atom_id res chain seq x y z
N MET A 1 40.45 -35.35 -33.24
CA MET A 1 40.98 -34.40 -32.24
C MET A 1 39.82 -33.97 -31.35
N GLY A 2 39.60 -34.70 -30.26
CA GLY A 2 38.53 -34.42 -29.31
C GLY A 2 39.05 -33.49 -28.22
N ILE A 3 38.44 -32.33 -28.06
CA ILE A 3 38.68 -31.45 -26.91
C ILE A 3 37.93 -32.07 -25.73
N ASP A 4 38.70 -32.63 -24.81
CA ASP A 4 38.24 -33.29 -23.60
C ASP A 4 37.56 -32.28 -22.66
N ARG A 5 36.22 -32.29 -22.64
CA ARG A 5 35.38 -31.42 -21.79
C ARG A 5 35.62 -31.61 -20.29
N LYS A 6 36.33 -32.65 -19.86
CA LYS A 6 36.71 -32.83 -18.44
C LYS A 6 37.85 -31.93 -17.98
N LYS A 7 38.60 -31.30 -18.89
CA LYS A 7 39.70 -30.39 -18.50
C LYS A 7 39.30 -28.93 -18.27
N ALA A 8 38.07 -28.53 -18.59
CA ALA A 8 37.61 -27.15 -18.38
C ALA A 8 37.09 -26.87 -16.96
N LEU A 9 36.88 -27.92 -16.14
CA LEU A 9 36.31 -27.80 -14.78
C LEU A 9 37.36 -27.76 -13.67
N ASN A 10 38.63 -28.06 -13.96
CA ASN A 10 39.68 -28.21 -12.94
C ASN A 10 40.63 -27.01 -12.78
N THR A 11 40.24 -25.81 -13.22
CA THR A 11 41.08 -24.60 -13.07
C THR A 11 40.34 -23.42 -12.45
N VAL A 12 39.20 -23.64 -11.78
CA VAL A 12 38.49 -22.57 -11.08
C VAL A 12 39.00 -22.48 -9.64
N GLU A 13 40.28 -22.16 -9.50
CA GLU A 13 40.87 -21.82 -8.21
C GLU A 13 40.63 -20.33 -7.91
N MET A 14 39.91 -20.11 -6.81
CA MET A 14 40.11 -19.04 -5.83
C MET A 14 40.28 -17.60 -6.35
N ARG A 15 39.16 -16.87 -6.37
CA ARG A 15 39.08 -15.46 -5.94
C ARG A 15 37.62 -15.08 -5.73
N CYS A 16 37.39 -14.25 -4.71
CA CYS A 16 36.17 -13.52 -4.35
C CYS A 16 35.17 -13.34 -5.52
N PRO A 17 33.83 -13.44 -5.30
CA PRO A 17 32.82 -13.44 -6.36
C PRO A 17 32.65 -12.05 -7.00
N ALA A 18 33.64 -11.63 -7.79
CA ALA A 18 33.75 -10.31 -8.39
C ALA A 18 33.85 -10.36 -9.92
N ASN A 19 33.51 -11.49 -10.55
CA ASN A 19 33.41 -11.56 -12.01
C ASN A 19 31.95 -11.67 -12.41
N VAL A 20 31.39 -10.55 -12.89
CA VAL A 20 30.03 -10.41 -13.44
C VAL A 20 29.74 -11.49 -14.50
N GLN A 21 30.73 -11.84 -15.32
CA GLN A 21 30.63 -12.93 -16.31
C GLN A 21 30.47 -14.33 -15.70
N LEU A 22 31.00 -14.58 -14.49
CA LEU A 22 30.83 -15.86 -13.78
C LEU A 22 29.44 -15.96 -13.13
N MET A 23 28.84 -14.83 -12.72
CA MET A 23 27.49 -14.78 -12.16
C MET A 23 26.40 -14.87 -13.23
N GLU A 24 26.57 -14.20 -14.38
CA GLU A 24 25.69 -14.37 -15.54
C GLU A 24 25.72 -15.81 -16.07
N ALA A 25 26.91 -16.42 -16.13
CA ALA A 25 27.05 -17.83 -16.47
C ALA A 25 26.36 -18.75 -15.44
N LYS A 26 26.40 -18.43 -14.14
CA LYS A 26 25.67 -19.17 -13.10
C LYS A 26 24.14 -18.99 -13.22
N MET A 27 23.64 -17.81 -13.62
CA MET A 27 22.20 -17.59 -13.87
C MET A 27 21.68 -18.41 -15.05
N VAL A 28 22.39 -18.40 -16.18
CA VAL A 28 22.03 -19.23 -17.35
C VAL A 28 22.16 -20.72 -17.02
N ALA A 29 23.18 -21.10 -16.23
CA ALA A 29 23.32 -22.48 -15.76
C ALA A 29 22.13 -22.92 -14.90
N LEU A 30 21.65 -22.08 -13.97
CA LEU A 30 20.48 -22.39 -13.12
C LEU A 30 19.18 -22.60 -13.92
N GLU A 31 19.09 -22.18 -15.17
CA GLU A 31 17.93 -22.44 -16.04
C GLU A 31 18.04 -23.76 -16.82
N VAL A 32 19.25 -24.21 -17.12
CA VAL A 32 19.52 -25.30 -18.07
C VAL A 32 20.06 -26.57 -17.39
N ILE A 33 20.49 -26.49 -16.12
CA ILE A 33 21.04 -27.64 -15.38
C ILE A 33 20.01 -28.37 -14.52
N GLU A 34 20.27 -29.65 -14.27
CA GLU A 34 19.49 -30.52 -13.38
C GLU A 34 19.50 -30.03 -11.92
N LEU A 35 18.42 -30.32 -11.18
CA LEU A 35 18.19 -29.81 -9.82
C LEU A 35 19.36 -30.10 -8.86
N ASP A 36 19.93 -31.30 -8.89
CA ASP A 36 21.06 -31.69 -8.03
C ASP A 36 22.30 -30.83 -8.27
N GLN A 37 22.49 -30.35 -9.50
CA GLN A 37 23.61 -29.49 -9.86
C GLN A 37 23.35 -28.05 -9.44
N LYS A 38 22.10 -27.57 -9.49
CA LYS A 38 21.68 -26.28 -8.92
C LYS A 38 21.97 -26.25 -7.42
N ILE A 39 21.60 -27.32 -6.71
CA ILE A 39 21.77 -27.41 -5.26
C ILE A 39 23.25 -27.31 -4.87
N ARG A 40 24.13 -28.08 -5.51
CA ARG A 40 25.59 -28.00 -5.24
C ARG A 40 26.17 -26.61 -5.49
N LEU A 41 25.72 -25.91 -6.53
CA LEU A 41 26.18 -24.55 -6.82
C LEU A 41 25.69 -23.54 -5.77
N VAL A 42 24.50 -23.75 -5.23
CA VAL A 42 23.92 -22.85 -4.23
C VAL A 42 24.53 -23.09 -2.85
N GLU A 43 24.93 -24.31 -2.52
CA GLU A 43 25.69 -24.61 -1.30
C GLU A 43 27.01 -23.79 -1.22
N GLU A 44 27.63 -23.43 -2.35
CA GLU A 44 28.81 -22.54 -2.38
C GLU A 44 28.53 -21.12 -1.87
N LEU A 45 27.26 -20.70 -1.81
CA LEU A 45 26.85 -19.39 -1.30
C LEU A 45 26.75 -19.36 0.22
N ASP A 46 26.84 -20.50 0.89
CA ASP A 46 26.80 -20.56 2.34
C ASP A 46 27.94 -19.72 2.95
N GLY A 47 27.64 -19.01 4.03
CA GLY A 47 28.51 -17.99 4.63
C GLY A 47 28.65 -16.68 3.84
N HIS A 48 28.14 -16.59 2.60
CA HIS A 48 28.30 -15.40 1.72
C HIS A 48 26.98 -14.72 1.33
N VAL A 49 25.84 -15.29 1.73
CA VAL A 49 24.48 -14.85 1.36
C VAL A 49 24.27 -13.34 1.52
N MET A 50 24.58 -12.79 2.69
CA MET A 50 24.35 -11.36 2.99
C MET A 50 25.20 -10.43 2.11
N LYS A 51 26.41 -10.86 1.73
CA LYS A 51 27.26 -10.12 0.79
C LYS A 51 26.63 -10.13 -0.60
N CYS A 52 26.12 -11.27 -1.04
CA CYS A 52 25.45 -11.39 -2.34
C CYS A 52 24.19 -10.54 -2.42
N VAL A 53 23.34 -10.53 -1.38
CA VAL A 53 22.10 -9.71 -1.37
C VAL A 53 22.39 -8.21 -1.49
N ARG A 54 23.50 -7.74 -0.93
CA ARG A 54 23.90 -6.32 -0.99
C ARG A 54 24.67 -5.96 -2.27
N ASP A 55 24.98 -6.93 -3.11
CA ASP A 55 25.67 -6.73 -4.39
C ASP A 55 24.67 -6.50 -5.54
N GLN A 56 25.02 -5.62 -6.49
CA GLN A 56 24.17 -5.25 -7.63
C GLN A 56 23.88 -6.45 -8.56
N ASN A 57 24.77 -7.44 -8.63
CA ASN A 57 24.59 -8.65 -9.43
C ASN A 57 24.23 -9.86 -8.55
N GLY A 58 24.87 -9.96 -7.38
CA GLY A 58 24.66 -11.06 -6.44
C GLY A 58 23.21 -11.20 -5.98
N ASN A 59 22.46 -10.10 -5.87
CA ASN A 59 21.05 -10.15 -5.47
C ASN A 59 20.19 -10.92 -6.50
N HIS A 60 20.54 -10.86 -7.78
CA HIS A 60 19.83 -11.59 -8.83
C HIS A 60 20.09 -13.09 -8.73
N VAL A 61 21.30 -13.48 -8.34
CA VAL A 61 21.64 -14.89 -8.07
C VAL A 61 20.79 -15.41 -6.92
N ILE A 62 20.69 -14.66 -5.81
CA ILE A 62 19.88 -15.07 -4.65
C ILE A 62 18.39 -15.17 -5.02
N GLN A 63 17.84 -14.20 -5.76
CA GLN A 63 16.46 -14.27 -6.26
C GLN A 63 16.23 -15.52 -7.12
N LYS A 64 17.17 -15.84 -8.04
CA LYS A 64 17.05 -17.02 -8.89
C LYS A 64 17.11 -18.32 -8.11
N CYS A 65 17.92 -18.36 -7.04
CA CYS A 65 17.95 -19.51 -6.12
C CYS A 65 16.57 -19.72 -5.49
N ILE A 66 15.93 -18.65 -5.01
CA ILE A 66 14.60 -18.68 -4.38
C ILE A 66 13.51 -19.13 -5.39
N GLU A 67 13.59 -18.67 -6.63
CA GLU A 67 12.62 -19.04 -7.68
C GLU A 67 12.72 -20.50 -8.13
N CYS A 68 13.95 -21.02 -8.23
CA CYS A 68 14.23 -22.24 -8.99
C CYS A 68 14.57 -23.45 -8.12
N ILE A 69 14.79 -23.27 -6.82
CA ILE A 69 15.22 -24.33 -5.91
C ILE A 69 14.20 -24.46 -4.78
N PRO A 70 13.76 -25.68 -4.45
CA PRO A 70 12.88 -25.92 -3.31
C PRO A 70 13.41 -25.31 -2.00
N MET A 71 12.52 -24.67 -1.23
CA MET A 71 12.86 -23.91 -0.02
C MET A 71 13.60 -24.74 1.04
N ASP A 72 13.27 -26.03 1.15
CA ASP A 72 13.94 -26.98 2.05
C ASP A 72 15.44 -27.17 1.73
N ARG A 73 15.87 -26.88 0.49
CA ARG A 73 17.27 -26.96 0.05
C ARG A 73 18.03 -25.64 0.17
N ILE A 74 17.33 -24.54 0.47
CA ILE A 74 17.93 -23.20 0.62
C ILE A 74 17.68 -22.60 2.01
N GLY A 75 17.43 -23.44 3.01
CA GLY A 75 17.17 -23.01 4.39
C GLY A 75 18.29 -22.15 5.00
N PHE A 76 19.56 -22.32 4.56
CA PHE A 76 20.67 -21.47 4.99
C PHE A 76 20.53 -20.02 4.49
N ILE A 77 19.95 -19.81 3.31
CA ILE A 77 19.65 -18.47 2.76
C ILE A 77 18.63 -17.78 3.66
N ILE A 78 17.53 -18.46 3.97
CA ILE A 78 16.47 -17.95 4.85
C ILE A 78 17.01 -17.66 6.25
N SER A 79 17.84 -18.57 6.77
CA SER A 79 18.47 -18.41 8.09
C SER A 79 19.41 -17.20 8.15
N ALA A 80 20.08 -16.86 7.05
CA ALA A 80 20.96 -15.69 6.97
C ALA A 80 20.21 -14.35 7.06
N PHE A 81 18.91 -14.32 6.79
CA PHE A 81 18.10 -13.11 6.85
C PHE A 81 17.49 -12.82 8.21
N ARG A 82 17.48 -13.82 9.12
CA ARG A 82 16.91 -13.68 10.46
C ARG A 82 17.60 -12.54 11.22
N GLY A 83 16.80 -11.67 11.83
CA GLY A 83 17.24 -10.47 12.55
C GLY A 83 17.76 -9.36 11.64
N GLN A 84 17.59 -9.46 10.32
CA GLN A 84 18.03 -8.49 9.32
C GLN A 84 16.92 -8.12 8.33
N VAL A 85 15.70 -8.66 8.48
CA VAL A 85 14.65 -8.55 7.46
C VAL A 85 14.21 -7.10 7.25
N ALA A 86 14.07 -6.33 8.33
CA ALA A 86 13.74 -4.91 8.24
C ALA A 86 14.84 -4.13 7.47
N THR A 87 16.11 -4.35 7.80
CA THR A 87 17.24 -3.71 7.13
C THR A 87 17.36 -4.11 5.65
N LEU A 88 17.05 -5.36 5.32
CA LEU A 88 17.03 -5.82 3.93
C LEU A 88 15.84 -5.25 3.16
N SER A 89 14.68 -5.12 3.80
CA SER A 89 13.46 -4.56 3.21
C SER A 89 13.62 -3.08 2.82
N THR A 90 14.46 -2.33 3.52
CA THR A 90 14.80 -0.93 3.16
C THR A 90 16.04 -0.79 2.28
N HIS A 91 16.62 -1.91 1.81
CA HIS A 91 17.77 -1.91 0.92
C HIS A 91 17.32 -1.97 -0.56
N PRO A 92 17.94 -1.20 -1.48
CA PRO A 92 17.54 -1.14 -2.90
C PRO A 92 17.51 -2.50 -3.61
N TYR A 93 18.40 -3.41 -3.21
CA TYR A 93 18.44 -4.79 -3.74
C TYR A 93 17.81 -5.81 -2.78
N GLY A 94 17.89 -5.54 -1.47
CA GLY A 94 17.43 -6.48 -0.45
C GLY A 94 15.92 -6.61 -0.46
N CYS A 95 15.20 -5.52 -0.72
CA CYS A 95 13.75 -5.49 -0.79
C CYS A 95 13.21 -6.43 -1.87
N ARG A 96 13.94 -6.59 -2.99
CA ARG A 96 13.59 -7.50 -4.08
C ARG A 96 13.80 -8.95 -3.68
N VAL A 97 14.86 -9.24 -2.94
CA VAL A 97 15.10 -10.58 -2.39
C VAL A 97 14.02 -10.95 -1.38
N ILE A 98 13.66 -10.06 -0.44
CA ILE A 98 12.60 -10.31 0.53
C ILE A 98 11.25 -10.56 -0.15
N GLN A 99 10.87 -9.72 -1.13
CA GLN A 99 9.65 -9.95 -1.92
C GLN A 99 9.66 -11.31 -2.61
N ARG A 100 10.81 -11.72 -3.19
CA ARG A 100 10.92 -13.03 -3.85
C ARG A 100 10.71 -14.19 -2.90
N ILE A 101 11.15 -14.07 -1.65
CA ILE A 101 10.88 -15.07 -0.62
C ILE A 101 9.38 -15.16 -0.35
N LEU A 102 8.71 -14.02 -0.16
CA LEU A 102 7.26 -13.99 0.09
C LEU A 102 6.45 -14.57 -1.09
N GLU A 103 6.94 -14.41 -2.32
CA GLU A 103 6.30 -14.94 -3.53
C GLU A 103 6.43 -16.46 -3.69
N HIS A 104 7.56 -17.03 -3.25
CA HIS A 104 7.92 -18.43 -3.51
C HIS A 104 7.94 -19.31 -2.25
N SER A 105 7.66 -18.75 -1.08
CA SER A 105 7.53 -19.51 0.14
C SER A 105 6.25 -20.34 0.15
N SER A 106 6.40 -21.62 -0.16
CA SER A 106 5.34 -22.64 -0.01
C SER A 106 5.33 -23.27 1.38
N ASN A 107 6.44 -23.15 2.13
CA ASN A 107 6.57 -23.69 3.48
C ASN A 107 6.41 -22.57 4.53
N GLU A 108 5.25 -22.56 5.19
CA GLU A 108 4.88 -21.53 6.15
C GLU A 108 5.88 -21.41 7.31
N LEU A 109 6.41 -22.53 7.83
CA LEU A 109 7.27 -22.53 9.02
C LEU A 109 8.62 -21.85 8.80
N GLN A 110 9.20 -21.98 7.60
CA GLN A 110 10.52 -21.38 7.32
C GLN A 110 10.41 -19.89 7.06
N SER A 111 9.32 -19.44 6.45
CA SER A 111 9.11 -18.03 6.11
C SER A 111 8.41 -17.24 7.20
N GLN A 112 7.84 -17.90 8.21
CA GLN A 112 7.15 -17.23 9.32
C GLN A 112 8.05 -16.22 10.03
N CYS A 113 9.32 -16.56 10.31
CA CYS A 113 10.23 -15.61 10.97
C CYS A 113 10.47 -14.34 10.13
N ILE A 114 10.40 -14.44 8.80
CA ILE A 114 10.52 -13.28 7.91
C ILE A 114 9.26 -12.44 7.99
N ILE A 115 8.09 -13.07 7.97
CA ILE A 115 6.80 -12.37 8.12
C ILE A 115 6.75 -11.65 9.47
N ASP A 116 7.09 -12.33 10.56
CA ASP A 116 7.06 -11.77 11.91
C ASP A 116 7.92 -10.48 12.02
N GLU A 117 9.15 -10.51 11.49
CA GLU A 117 10.01 -9.31 11.46
C GLU A 117 9.43 -8.18 10.59
N ILE A 118 8.74 -8.50 9.48
CA ILE A 118 8.04 -7.51 8.65
C ILE A 118 6.87 -6.90 9.42
N LEU A 119 6.09 -7.70 10.13
CA LEU A 119 4.94 -7.25 10.92
C LEU A 119 5.38 -6.32 12.05
N ASP A 120 6.46 -6.66 12.75
CA ASP A 120 7.04 -5.83 13.80
C ASP A 120 7.50 -4.47 13.28
N ALA A 121 8.14 -4.45 12.11
CA ALA A 121 8.67 -3.24 11.47
C ALA A 121 7.68 -2.54 10.51
N ALA A 122 6.43 -3.00 10.39
CA ALA A 122 5.51 -2.60 9.32
C ALA A 122 5.29 -1.09 9.24
N TYR A 123 5.23 -0.40 10.38
CA TYR A 123 5.04 1.06 10.44
C TYR A 123 6.22 1.82 9.81
N ASP A 124 7.45 1.41 10.11
CA ASP A 124 8.66 2.06 9.59
C ASP A 124 8.88 1.68 8.13
N LEU A 125 8.69 0.40 7.79
CA LEU A 125 8.81 -0.08 6.41
C LEU A 125 7.84 0.65 5.47
N SER A 126 6.63 0.92 5.92
CA SER A 126 5.62 1.64 5.12
C SER A 126 6.04 3.05 4.73
N GLN A 127 6.91 3.69 5.52
CA GLN A 127 7.42 5.03 5.25
C GLN A 127 8.71 5.00 4.42
N ASP A 128 9.33 3.84 4.25
CA ASP A 128 10.54 3.71 3.44
C ASP A 128 10.21 3.58 1.94
N GLN A 129 11.10 4.12 1.09
CA GLN A 129 10.93 4.12 -0.36
C GLN A 129 10.96 2.72 -1.01
N TYR A 130 11.57 1.74 -0.34
CA TYR A 130 11.61 0.34 -0.76
C TYR A 130 10.75 -0.55 0.14
N GLY A 131 10.81 -0.33 1.45
CA GLY A 131 10.09 -1.11 2.46
C GLY A 131 8.58 -1.10 2.26
N ASN A 132 8.00 -0.01 1.74
CA ASN A 132 6.57 0.08 1.49
C ASN A 132 6.06 -1.02 0.55
N TYR A 133 6.87 -1.46 -0.42
CA TYR A 133 6.48 -2.54 -1.33
C TYR A 133 6.46 -3.90 -0.63
N VAL A 134 7.35 -4.11 0.35
CA VAL A 134 7.35 -5.33 1.18
C VAL A 134 6.09 -5.38 2.03
N THR A 135 5.71 -4.28 2.69
CA THR A 135 4.48 -4.21 3.48
C THR A 135 3.23 -4.41 2.61
N GLN A 136 3.17 -3.79 1.42
CA GLN A 136 2.08 -3.99 0.47
C GLN A 136 1.97 -5.46 0.04
N HIS A 137 3.09 -6.14 -0.17
CA HIS A 137 3.08 -7.55 -0.55
C HIS A 137 2.38 -8.43 0.50
N VAL A 138 2.64 -8.19 1.79
CA VAL A 138 1.98 -8.89 2.89
C VAL A 138 0.48 -8.53 2.95
N LEU A 139 0.12 -7.27 2.69
CA LEU A 139 -1.30 -6.88 2.60
C LEU A 139 -2.02 -7.61 1.47
N GLU A 140 -1.41 -7.74 0.29
CA GLU A 140 -2.03 -8.37 -0.87
C GLU A 140 -2.14 -9.89 -0.75
N ARG A 141 -1.10 -10.56 -0.23
CA ARG A 141 -0.97 -12.02 -0.29
C ARG A 141 -0.94 -12.73 1.06
N GLY A 142 -0.72 -11.98 2.14
CA GLY A 142 -0.66 -12.51 3.49
C GLY A 142 -2.01 -12.99 4.01
N LYS A 143 -1.97 -13.69 5.15
CA LYS A 143 -3.13 -14.19 5.87
C LYS A 143 -3.88 -13.04 6.54
N GLN A 144 -5.17 -13.24 6.84
CA GLN A 144 -6.00 -12.17 7.43
C GLN A 144 -5.41 -11.59 8.72
N HIS A 145 -4.85 -12.43 9.60
CA HIS A 145 -4.25 -11.95 10.86
C HIS A 145 -2.97 -11.13 10.64
N GLU A 146 -2.21 -11.39 9.57
CA GLU A 146 -1.00 -10.64 9.19
C GLU A 146 -1.41 -9.25 8.66
N ARG A 147 -2.45 -9.21 7.81
CA ARG A 147 -3.06 -7.96 7.32
C ARG A 147 -3.58 -7.12 8.47
N GLY A 148 -4.35 -7.72 9.38
CA GLY A 148 -4.88 -7.04 10.55
C GLY A 148 -3.79 -6.52 11.48
N HIS A 149 -2.69 -7.26 11.65
CA HIS A 149 -1.53 -6.78 12.40
C HIS A 149 -0.95 -5.52 11.77
N ILE A 150 -0.74 -5.48 10.45
CA ILE A 150 -0.28 -4.28 9.74
C ILE A 150 -1.28 -3.13 9.96
N ILE A 151 -2.57 -3.36 9.70
CA ILE A 151 -3.61 -2.34 9.81
C ILE A 151 -3.65 -1.74 11.22
N SER A 152 -3.50 -2.56 12.26
CA SER A 152 -3.49 -2.10 13.65
C SER A 152 -2.37 -1.09 13.95
N LYS A 153 -1.24 -1.13 13.21
CA LYS A 153 -0.14 -0.16 13.35
C LYS A 153 -0.50 1.23 12.81
N PHE A 154 -1.52 1.32 11.95
CA PHE A 154 -1.99 2.55 11.32
C PHE A 154 -3.18 3.18 12.05
N THR A 155 -3.92 2.42 12.84
CA THR A 155 -5.06 2.94 13.62
C THR A 155 -4.63 4.12 14.49
N GLY A 156 -5.34 5.25 14.36
CA GLY A 156 -5.02 6.52 15.02
C GLY A 156 -3.95 7.37 14.33
N LYS A 157 -3.38 6.90 13.21
CA LYS A 157 -2.36 7.59 12.40
C LYS A 157 -2.69 7.55 10.91
N THR A 158 -3.87 7.08 10.53
CA THR A 158 -4.30 6.88 9.15
C THR A 158 -4.23 8.17 8.35
N VAL A 159 -4.70 9.28 8.92
CA VAL A 159 -4.64 10.61 8.28
C VAL A 159 -3.20 11.05 8.01
N GLN A 160 -2.30 10.87 8.99
CA GLN A 160 -0.88 11.22 8.88
C GLN A 160 -0.20 10.37 7.80
N MET A 161 -0.44 9.06 7.83
CA MET A 161 0.16 8.11 6.90
C MET A 161 -0.35 8.29 5.47
N SER A 162 -1.60 8.75 5.31
CA SER A 162 -2.18 9.06 3.99
C SER A 162 -1.48 10.22 3.28
N GLN A 163 -0.90 11.17 4.03
CA GLN A 163 -0.18 12.33 3.50
C GLN A 163 1.30 12.05 3.23
N HIS A 164 1.76 10.84 3.55
CA HIS A 164 3.15 10.46 3.37
C HIS A 164 3.35 9.75 2.01
N LYS A 165 4.34 10.20 1.22
CA LYS A 165 4.60 9.75 -0.17
C LYS A 165 4.54 8.23 -0.40
N TYR A 166 5.16 7.45 0.48
CA TYR A 166 5.24 5.99 0.35
C TYR A 166 4.10 5.29 1.09
N ALA A 167 3.91 5.63 2.37
CA ALA A 167 2.87 5.06 3.21
C ALA A 167 1.44 5.29 2.72
N SER A 168 1.15 6.33 1.92
CA SER A 168 -0.17 6.53 1.33
C SER A 168 -0.62 5.32 0.50
N ASN A 169 0.29 4.72 -0.26
CA ASN A 169 0.01 3.51 -1.05
C ASN A 169 -0.28 2.31 -0.13
N VAL A 170 0.39 2.24 1.02
CA VAL A 170 0.13 1.20 2.03
C VAL A 170 -1.26 1.40 2.65
N VAL A 171 -1.66 2.63 2.94
CA VAL A 171 -3.02 2.94 3.44
C VAL A 171 -4.08 2.53 2.42
N GLU A 172 -3.87 2.79 1.12
CA GLU A 172 -4.79 2.32 0.08
C GLU A 172 -4.93 0.79 0.09
N LYS A 173 -3.83 0.06 0.31
CA LYS A 173 -3.85 -1.41 0.44
C LYS A 173 -4.52 -1.88 1.73
N CYS A 174 -4.36 -1.17 2.85
CA CYS A 174 -5.12 -1.43 4.07
C CYS A 174 -6.63 -1.30 3.83
N LEU A 175 -7.06 -0.26 3.11
CA LEU A 175 -8.47 -0.08 2.74
C LEU A 175 -8.99 -1.17 1.79
N GLU A 176 -8.15 -1.65 0.88
CA GLU A 176 -8.50 -2.67 -0.13
C GLU A 176 -8.59 -4.09 0.49
N TYR A 177 -7.60 -4.47 1.31
CA TYR A 177 -7.42 -5.86 1.79
C TYR A 177 -7.80 -6.09 3.26
N GLY A 178 -8.06 -5.04 4.03
CA GLY A 178 -8.64 -5.17 5.37
C GLY A 178 -10.05 -5.75 5.33
N ASP A 179 -10.45 -6.39 6.43
CA ASP A 179 -11.84 -6.84 6.58
C ASP A 179 -12.81 -5.66 6.77
N SER A 180 -14.09 -5.98 6.91
CA SER A 180 -15.13 -4.95 7.02
C SER A 180 -14.96 -4.05 8.24
N ALA A 181 -14.54 -4.59 9.39
CA ALA A 181 -14.42 -3.85 10.64
C ALA A 181 -13.15 -3.00 10.65
N GLU A 182 -12.04 -3.57 10.17
CA GLU A 182 -10.77 -2.88 9.96
C GLU A 182 -10.94 -1.69 9.01
N ARG A 183 -11.57 -1.92 7.85
CA ARG A 183 -11.85 -0.87 6.87
C ARG A 183 -12.77 0.21 7.43
N GLU A 184 -13.82 -0.18 8.17
CA GLU A 184 -14.73 0.77 8.79
C GLU A 184 -13.98 1.71 9.76
N CYS A 185 -13.11 1.16 10.62
CA CYS A 185 -12.28 1.97 11.51
C CYS A 185 -11.39 2.98 10.76
N LEU A 186 -10.71 2.54 9.69
CA LEU A 186 -9.85 3.42 8.91
C LEU A 186 -10.64 4.54 8.22
N VAL A 187 -11.79 4.22 7.65
CA VAL A 187 -12.67 5.19 6.98
C VAL A 187 -13.23 6.20 7.98
N GLU A 188 -13.68 5.74 9.16
CA GLU A 188 -14.19 6.63 10.21
C GLU A 188 -13.12 7.60 10.72
N GLU A 189 -11.87 7.14 10.85
CA GLU A 189 -10.75 8.00 11.20
C GLU A 189 -10.50 9.11 10.16
N ILE A 190 -10.56 8.75 8.86
CA ILE A 190 -10.36 9.70 7.76
C ILE A 190 -11.51 10.70 7.65
N ILE A 191 -12.77 10.24 7.79
CA ILE A 191 -13.93 11.13 7.78
C ILE A 191 -13.82 12.09 8.96
N GLY A 192 -13.47 11.59 10.15
CA GLY A 192 -13.37 12.36 11.38
C GLY A 192 -14.72 12.56 12.08
N GLN A 193 -14.69 12.79 13.39
CA GLN A 193 -15.91 12.84 14.23
C GLN A 193 -16.59 14.22 14.30
N SER A 194 -15.91 15.31 13.94
CA SER A 194 -16.44 16.67 14.00
C SER A 194 -16.36 17.40 12.65
N ASP A 195 -17.27 18.35 12.47
CA ASP A 195 -17.32 19.24 11.29
C ASP A 195 -16.21 20.30 11.31
N GLU A 196 -15.56 20.52 12.47
CA GLU A 196 -14.43 21.44 12.63
C GLU A 196 -13.12 20.85 12.12
N ASN A 197 -13.06 19.53 11.91
CA ASN A 197 -11.83 18.86 11.54
C ASN A 197 -11.62 18.95 10.01
N ASP A 198 -10.94 20.01 9.57
CA ASP A 198 -10.51 20.24 8.18
C ASP A 198 -9.49 19.20 7.66
N SER A 199 -9.25 18.11 8.40
CA SER A 199 -8.40 16.98 8.00
C SER A 199 -8.79 16.42 6.63
N LEU A 200 -10.08 16.13 6.41
CA LEU A 200 -10.54 15.59 5.13
C LEU A 200 -10.32 16.60 3.98
N LEU A 201 -10.57 17.88 4.23
CA LEU A 201 -10.29 18.94 3.26
C LEU A 201 -8.80 19.03 2.92
N THR A 202 -7.95 18.89 3.92
CA THR A 202 -6.49 18.88 3.78
C THR A 202 -6.05 17.69 2.94
N MET A 203 -6.56 16.50 3.23
CA MET A 203 -6.27 15.29 2.45
C MET A 203 -6.71 15.40 0.98
N MET A 204 -7.89 15.97 0.71
CA MET A 204 -8.37 16.17 -0.67
C MET A 204 -7.51 17.13 -1.50
N LYS A 205 -6.76 18.03 -0.85
CA LYS A 205 -5.84 18.98 -1.50
C LYS A 205 -4.40 18.48 -1.55
N ASP A 206 -4.06 17.47 -0.78
CA ASP A 206 -2.71 16.93 -0.69
C ASP A 206 -2.33 16.10 -1.93
N GLN A 207 -1.04 16.08 -2.27
CA GLN A 207 -0.52 15.40 -3.47
C GLN A 207 -0.54 13.87 -3.38
N PHE A 208 -0.66 13.29 -2.18
CA PHE A 208 -0.71 11.84 -1.94
C PHE A 208 -2.06 11.42 -1.35
N ALA A 209 -2.53 12.10 -0.31
CA ALA A 209 -3.74 11.71 0.41
C ALA A 209 -5.03 11.82 -0.45
N ASN A 210 -5.01 12.59 -1.54
CA ASN A 210 -6.12 12.65 -2.49
C ASN A 210 -6.43 11.28 -3.12
N TYR A 211 -5.43 10.41 -3.30
CA TYR A 211 -5.65 9.05 -3.80
C TYR A 211 -6.32 8.18 -2.74
N VAL A 212 -5.90 8.32 -1.48
CA VAL A 212 -6.56 7.66 -0.33
C VAL A 212 -8.02 8.08 -0.21
N VAL A 213 -8.34 9.38 -0.34
CA VAL A 213 -9.75 9.85 -0.28
C VAL A 213 -10.59 9.26 -1.43
N GLN A 214 -10.02 9.11 -2.63
CA GLN A 214 -10.71 8.43 -3.72
C GLN A 214 -10.97 6.96 -3.40
N LYS A 215 -9.98 6.26 -2.82
CA LYS A 215 -10.15 4.87 -2.37
C LYS A 215 -11.24 4.77 -1.30
N VAL A 216 -11.27 5.70 -0.34
CA VAL A 216 -12.32 5.78 0.68
C VAL A 216 -13.72 5.93 0.04
N LEU A 217 -13.88 6.79 -0.97
CA LEU A 217 -15.17 6.93 -1.68
C LEU A 217 -15.63 5.62 -2.36
N GLU A 218 -14.68 4.82 -2.85
CA GLU A 218 -14.96 3.53 -3.50
C GLU A 218 -15.40 2.46 -2.51
N VAL A 219 -14.72 2.37 -1.37
CA VAL A 219 -14.88 1.24 -0.42
C VAL A 219 -15.85 1.51 0.73
N SER A 220 -16.32 2.76 0.87
CA SER A 220 -17.26 3.16 1.92
C SER A 220 -18.62 2.48 1.81
N ASN A 221 -19.20 2.13 2.96
CA ASN A 221 -20.60 1.72 3.06
C ASN A 221 -21.56 2.92 2.85
N ASP A 222 -22.87 2.68 2.76
CA ASP A 222 -23.85 3.73 2.43
C ASP A 222 -23.86 4.90 3.44
N ARG A 223 -23.76 4.59 4.74
CA ARG A 223 -23.71 5.61 5.81
C ARG A 223 -22.44 6.46 5.70
N GLN A 224 -21.28 5.81 5.55
CA GLN A 224 -20.01 6.50 5.38
C GLN A 224 -19.99 7.36 4.11
N ARG A 225 -20.55 6.83 3.02
CA ARG A 225 -20.66 7.53 1.73
C ARG A 225 -21.52 8.78 1.87
N GLU A 226 -22.67 8.71 2.55
CA GLU A 226 -23.51 9.89 2.81
C GLU A 226 -22.72 10.98 3.55
N LEU A 227 -22.04 10.61 4.65
CA LEU A 227 -21.20 11.54 5.42
C LEU A 227 -20.06 12.15 4.61
N LEU A 228 -19.35 11.34 3.82
CA LEU A 228 -18.29 11.80 2.93
C LEU A 228 -18.82 12.80 1.89
N LEU A 229 -19.95 12.47 1.25
CA LEU A 229 -20.52 13.31 0.21
C LEU A 229 -20.98 14.66 0.79
N ASP A 230 -21.58 14.68 1.97
CA ASP A 230 -21.99 15.93 2.61
C ASP A 230 -20.79 16.82 2.95
N ARG A 231 -19.69 16.25 3.48
CA ARG A 231 -18.45 17.00 3.74
C ARG A 231 -17.81 17.53 2.46
N ILE A 232 -17.71 16.71 1.41
CA ILE A 232 -17.15 17.13 0.11
C ILE A 232 -17.99 18.26 -0.50
N ARG A 233 -19.32 18.18 -0.39
CA ARG A 233 -20.25 19.14 -0.98
C ARG A 233 -20.03 20.57 -0.46
N VAL A 234 -19.74 20.72 0.83
CA VAL A 234 -19.47 22.04 1.44
C VAL A 234 -18.19 22.67 0.86
N HIS A 235 -17.21 21.86 0.47
CA HIS A 235 -15.93 22.33 -0.06
C HIS A 235 -15.79 22.27 -1.59
N LEU A 236 -16.82 21.82 -2.31
CA LEU A 236 -16.75 21.52 -3.75
C LEU A 236 -16.22 22.71 -4.59
N ASN A 237 -16.68 23.92 -4.30
CA ASN A 237 -16.23 25.13 -5.01
C ASN A 237 -14.76 25.48 -4.75
N ALA A 238 -14.25 25.16 -3.55
CA ALA A 238 -12.85 25.33 -3.22
C ALA A 238 -12.01 24.27 -3.92
N LEU A 239 -12.42 23.00 -3.87
CA LEU A 239 -11.70 21.86 -4.47
C LEU A 239 -11.43 22.04 -5.97
N LYS A 240 -12.40 22.59 -6.72
CA LYS A 240 -12.24 22.90 -8.16
C LYS A 240 -11.09 23.85 -8.47
N LYS A 241 -10.59 24.62 -7.48
CA LYS A 241 -9.48 25.55 -7.63
C LYS A 241 -8.10 24.92 -7.35
N TYR A 242 -8.04 23.71 -6.78
CA TYR A 242 -6.79 23.04 -6.44
C TYR A 242 -6.44 21.95 -7.47
N THR A 243 -5.14 21.79 -7.74
CA THR A 243 -4.62 20.81 -8.71
C THR A 243 -5.09 19.39 -8.43
N TYR A 244 -5.01 18.94 -7.17
CA TYR A 244 -5.44 17.59 -6.77
C TYR A 244 -6.95 17.55 -6.46
N GLY A 245 -7.48 18.60 -5.83
CA GLY A 245 -8.90 18.69 -5.45
C GLY A 245 -9.89 18.57 -6.61
N LYS A 246 -9.50 19.00 -7.83
CA LYS A 246 -10.35 18.86 -9.02
C LYS A 246 -10.67 17.39 -9.36
N HIS A 247 -9.77 16.46 -9.06
CA HIS A 247 -9.98 15.03 -9.28
C HIS A 247 -11.03 14.47 -8.33
N ILE A 248 -10.99 14.89 -7.06
CA ILE A 248 -12.02 14.56 -6.08
C ILE A 248 -13.38 15.13 -6.50
N ALA A 249 -13.42 16.40 -6.92
CA ALA A 249 -14.66 17.03 -7.37
C ALA A 249 -15.29 16.32 -8.58
N ALA A 250 -14.47 15.91 -9.56
CA ALA A 250 -14.94 15.14 -10.70
C ALA A 250 -15.47 13.75 -10.30
N ARG A 251 -14.74 13.05 -9.41
CA ARG A 251 -15.17 11.74 -8.89
C ARG A 251 -16.47 11.85 -8.08
N PHE A 252 -16.62 12.89 -7.28
CA PHE A 252 -17.84 13.21 -6.55
C PHE A 252 -19.05 13.40 -7.48
N GLU A 253 -18.89 14.19 -8.55
CA GLU A 253 -19.95 14.42 -9.53
C GLU A 253 -20.35 13.14 -10.27
N GLN A 254 -19.38 12.26 -10.56
CA GLN A 254 -19.65 10.93 -11.14
C GLN A 254 -20.49 10.06 -10.20
N VAL A 255 -20.11 9.96 -8.92
CA VAL A 255 -20.84 9.15 -7.92
C VAL A 255 -22.28 9.66 -7.73
N LEU A 256 -22.49 10.99 -7.74
CA LEU A 256 -23.83 11.57 -7.72
C LEU A 256 -24.63 11.26 -8.99
N GLY A 257 -23.97 11.22 -10.15
CA GLY A 257 -24.59 10.88 -11.43
C GLY A 257 -25.00 9.42 -11.53
N GLU A 258 -24.20 8.51 -10.98
CA GLU A 258 -24.46 7.06 -10.93
C GLU A 258 -25.56 6.71 -9.91
N ALA A 259 -25.69 7.48 -8.83
CA ALA A 259 -26.75 7.34 -7.83
C ALA A 259 -28.14 7.83 -8.31
N MET A 260 -28.23 8.42 -9.51
CA MET A 260 -29.49 8.90 -10.09
C MET A 260 -30.09 7.83 -11.02
N PRO A 261 -31.36 7.39 -10.82
CA PRO A 261 -32.03 6.55 -11.81
C PRO A 261 -32.17 7.32 -13.12
N ARG A 262 -32.10 6.59 -14.25
CA ARG A 262 -32.20 7.19 -15.59
C ARG A 262 -33.48 8.05 -15.74
N PRO A 263 -33.46 9.10 -16.58
CA PRO A 263 -34.52 10.14 -16.67
C PRO A 263 -35.97 9.67 -16.87
N ARG A 264 -36.23 8.39 -17.13
CA ARG A 264 -37.59 7.87 -17.39
C ARG A 264 -38.41 7.58 -16.13
N GLU A 265 -37.80 7.56 -14.94
CA GLU A 265 -38.52 7.25 -13.68
C GLU A 265 -38.71 8.47 -12.75
N ILE A 266 -38.21 9.66 -13.14
CA ILE A 266 -38.06 10.82 -12.24
C ILE A 266 -39.31 11.73 -12.13
N SER A 267 -40.39 11.51 -12.90
CA SER A 267 -41.36 12.60 -13.10
C SER A 267 -42.14 13.04 -11.85
N ASN A 268 -42.38 12.19 -10.85
CA ASN A 268 -43.35 12.51 -9.80
C ASN A 268 -42.82 12.60 -8.36
N GLN A 269 -41.67 12.00 -8.02
CA GLN A 269 -41.20 11.96 -6.63
C GLN A 269 -40.23 13.10 -6.28
N TRP A 270 -39.46 13.60 -7.25
CA TRP A 270 -38.41 14.60 -6.99
C TRP A 270 -38.81 16.06 -7.24
N ARG A 271 -39.91 16.35 -7.96
CA ARG A 271 -40.50 17.71 -7.97
C ARG A 271 -40.88 18.15 -6.55
N ARG A 272 -41.48 17.24 -5.77
CA ARG A 272 -41.90 17.51 -4.38
C ARG A 272 -40.73 17.69 -3.40
N ARG A 273 -39.60 16.98 -3.57
CA ARG A 273 -38.42 17.13 -2.70
C ARG A 273 -37.58 18.38 -3.03
N ARG A 274 -37.52 18.81 -4.30
CA ARG A 274 -36.89 20.09 -4.67
C ARG A 274 -37.65 21.30 -4.12
N GLU A 275 -38.99 21.25 -4.10
CA GLU A 275 -39.82 22.33 -3.56
C GLU A 275 -39.70 22.46 -2.04
N LEU A 276 -39.68 21.35 -1.29
CA LEU A 276 -39.47 21.40 0.18
C LEU A 276 -38.10 22.00 0.56
N PHE A 277 -37.03 21.69 -0.18
CA PHE A 277 -35.68 22.17 0.12
C PHE A 277 -35.47 23.66 -0.18
N ILE A 278 -36.24 24.22 -1.13
CA ILE A 278 -36.26 25.66 -1.42
C ILE A 278 -37.09 26.41 -0.37
N ILE A 279 -38.22 25.84 0.08
CA ILE A 279 -39.12 26.47 1.06
C ILE A 279 -38.44 26.63 2.45
N VAL A 280 -37.66 25.64 2.89
CA VAL A 280 -36.92 25.73 4.17
C VAL A 280 -35.88 26.86 4.15
N ARG A 281 -35.27 27.14 3.00
CA ARG A 281 -34.25 28.20 2.85
C ARG A 281 -34.82 29.62 2.80
N VAL A 282 -36.10 29.78 2.44
CA VAL A 282 -36.80 31.08 2.39
C VAL A 282 -37.39 31.48 3.75
N ASN A 283 -37.70 30.52 4.63
CA ASN A 283 -38.25 30.82 5.95
C ASN A 283 -37.18 31.15 7.02
N SER A 284 -35.96 30.61 6.92
CA SER A 284 -34.88 30.92 7.88
C SER A 284 -34.25 32.31 7.71
N SER A 285 -34.58 33.04 6.63
CA SER A 285 -34.11 34.43 6.40
C SER A 285 -35.12 35.50 6.85
N LYS A 286 -36.22 35.13 7.51
CA LYS A 286 -37.25 36.06 8.01
C LYS A 286 -37.45 36.08 9.54
N GLN A 287 -36.54 35.53 10.32
CA GLN A 287 -36.58 35.65 11.79
C GLN A 287 -35.26 36.20 12.34
N GLN A 288 -35.11 37.53 12.30
CA GLN A 288 -34.43 38.27 13.35
C GLN A 288 -35.48 39.21 13.99
N PRO A 289 -35.83 39.05 15.28
CA PRO A 289 -36.63 40.04 15.97
C PRO A 289 -35.73 41.21 16.42
N GLY A 290 -36.23 42.43 16.21
CA GLY A 290 -35.61 43.65 16.70
C GLY A 290 -35.63 43.74 18.23
N THR A 291 -34.63 44.41 18.77
CA THR A 291 -34.68 45.01 20.10
C THR A 291 -34.33 46.48 20.00
N ASP A 292 -35.31 47.26 20.41
CA ASP A 292 -35.40 48.71 20.53
C ASP A 292 -34.48 49.25 21.64
N ALA A 293 -33.94 50.45 21.48
CA ALA A 293 -33.52 51.31 22.58
C ALA A 293 -33.50 52.77 22.10
N GLY A 294 -34.52 53.52 22.50
CA GLY A 294 -34.70 54.93 22.17
C GLY A 294 -33.74 55.87 22.90
N LEU A 295 -33.56 57.04 22.30
CA LEU A 295 -33.08 58.25 22.95
C LEU A 295 -34.07 59.38 22.63
N VAL A 296 -34.64 59.90 23.71
CA VAL A 296 -35.53 61.05 23.79
C VAL A 296 -34.71 62.32 23.54
N ASP A 297 -35.21 63.22 22.70
CA ASP A 297 -34.78 64.62 22.70
C ASP A 297 -35.99 65.53 22.43
N LYS A 298 -36.22 66.44 23.37
CA LYS A 298 -37.19 67.57 23.44
C LYS A 298 -38.63 67.30 23.87
#